data_AF-A0A433SZG3-F1
#
_entry.id   AF-A0A433SZG3-F1
#
_cell.length_a   1.000
_cell.length_b   1.000
_cell.length_c   1.000
_cell.angle_alpha   90.00
_cell.angle_beta   90.00
_cell.angle_gamma   90.00
#
_symmetry.space_group_name_H-M   'P 1'
#
loop_
_entity.id
_entity.type
_entity.pdbx_description
1 polymer ?
#
loop_
_entity_poly.entity_id
_entity_poly.type
_entity_poly.pdbx_seq_one_letter_code
_entity_poly.pdbx_strand_id
1 'polypeptide(L)'
;MSTLGIFRKTAGHSDIKKSAQKVADTKKDTVTRLKHLRLVLDNYEVHDAKKFFQENYSHIYYIFYDNFGTVEADLKQRANKAHREELEAILFIFEKILFLLPEVVHKRWMFHSIGRVIKKLLHPGNSMQLRRQ
;
A
#
# COMPACT_ATOMS: atom_id res chain seq x y z
N MET A 1 12.09 35.60 -2.91
CA MET A 1 12.76 34.73 -1.92
C MET A 1 11.66 33.94 -1.22
N SER A 2 11.54 32.62 -1.25
CA SER A 2 12.54 31.55 -1.26
C SER A 2 12.04 30.34 -2.05
N THR A 3 12.98 29.71 -2.75
CA THR A 3 12.91 28.48 -3.52
C THR A 3 12.76 27.25 -2.62
N LEU A 4 11.75 26.41 -2.87
CA LEU A 4 11.76 24.99 -2.48
C LEU A 4 11.04 24.17 -3.56
N GLY A 5 11.64 24.17 -4.74
CA GLY A 5 11.46 23.06 -5.68
C GLY A 5 12.07 21.82 -5.05
N ILE A 6 11.22 21.00 -4.43
CA ILE A 6 11.59 19.65 -3.99
C ILE A 6 11.88 18.87 -5.27
N PHE A 7 13.17 18.72 -5.60
CA PHE A 7 13.65 17.78 -6.58
C PHE A 7 13.23 16.37 -6.14
N ARG A 8 12.05 15.90 -6.57
CA ARG A 8 11.81 14.47 -6.75
C ARG A 8 12.76 14.06 -7.87
N LYS A 9 13.92 13.50 -7.52
CA LYS A 9 14.80 12.83 -8.48
C LYS A 9 13.98 11.71 -9.11
N THR A 10 13.49 11.91 -10.32
CA THR A 10 12.78 10.88 -11.09
C THR A 10 13.75 9.72 -11.25
N ALA A 11 13.41 8.56 -10.67
CA ALA A 11 14.23 7.37 -10.81
C ALA A 11 14.31 7.01 -12.30
N GLY A 12 15.49 6.59 -12.76
CA GLY A 12 15.64 6.18 -14.15
C GLY A 12 14.74 4.97 -14.46
N HIS A 13 14.31 4.82 -15.71
CA HIS A 13 13.45 3.70 -16.14
C HIS A 13 14.04 2.33 -15.74
N SER A 14 15.36 2.18 -15.79
CA SER A 14 16.08 0.98 -15.35
C SER A 14 15.97 0.70 -13.84
N ASP A 15 15.95 1.75 -13.01
CA ASP A 15 15.82 1.65 -11.55
C ASP A 15 14.39 1.30 -11.13
N ILE A 16 13.40 1.77 -11.89
CA ILE A 16 12.00 1.42 -11.68
C ILE A 16 11.79 -0.07 -11.99
N LYS A 17 12.34 -0.58 -13.10
CA LYS A 17 12.24 -2.01 -13.45
C LYS A 17 12.89 -2.91 -12.38
N LYS A 18 14.05 -2.53 -11.86
CA LYS A 18 14.68 -3.24 -10.72
C LYS A 18 13.80 -3.19 -9.47
N SER A 19 13.14 -2.07 -9.21
CA SER A 19 12.23 -1.94 -8.06
C SER A 19 10.98 -2.79 -8.22
N ALA A 20 10.42 -2.88 -9.43
CA ALA A 20 9.31 -3.78 -9.74
C ALA A 20 9.66 -5.25 -9.46
N GLN A 21 10.87 -5.68 -9.83
CA GLN A 21 11.35 -7.04 -9.50
C GLN A 21 11.47 -7.26 -7.99
N LYS A 22 11.92 -6.27 -7.23
CA LYS A 22 12.05 -6.36 -5.76
C LYS A 22 10.70 -6.49 -5.04
N VAL A 23 9.58 -6.11 -5.66
CA VAL A 23 8.24 -6.32 -5.09
C VAL A 23 7.94 -7.82 -4.95
N ALA A 24 8.41 -8.65 -5.87
CA ALA A 24 8.21 -10.10 -5.84
C ALA A 24 9.31 -10.86 -5.06
N ASP A 25 10.42 -10.19 -4.68
CA ASP A 25 11.54 -10.83 -3.97
C ASP A 25 11.18 -11.17 -2.52
N THR A 26 10.88 -12.44 -2.26
CA THR A 26 10.49 -12.95 -0.93
C THR A 26 11.65 -12.98 0.08
N LYS A 27 12.89 -12.73 -0.36
CA LYS A 27 14.04 -12.58 0.54
C LYS A 27 14.09 -11.22 1.21
N LYS A 28 13.30 -10.25 0.73
CA LYS A 28 13.15 -8.92 1.32
C LYS A 28 11.97 -8.90 2.28
N ASP A 29 12.11 -8.14 3.37
CA ASP A 29 11.03 -7.87 4.29
C ASP A 29 9.91 -7.04 3.63
N THR A 30 8.71 -7.09 4.20
CA THR A 30 7.50 -6.48 3.64
C THR A 30 7.53 -4.96 3.66
N VAL A 31 8.23 -4.33 4.60
CA VAL A 31 8.41 -2.86 4.66
C VAL A 31 9.29 -2.39 3.50
N THR A 32 10.40 -3.08 3.24
CA THR A 32 11.28 -2.79 2.09
C THR A 32 10.53 -2.99 0.77
N ARG A 33 9.76 -4.07 0.66
CA ARG A 33 8.94 -4.33 -0.55
C ARG A 33 7.84 -3.29 -0.74
N LEU A 34 7.23 -2.79 0.34
CA LEU A 34 6.27 -1.69 0.30
C LEU A 34 6.89 -0.40 -0.27
N LYS A 35 8.12 -0.06 0.14
CA LYS A 35 8.85 1.09 -0.42
C LYS A 35 9.08 0.96 -1.92
N HIS A 36 9.46 -0.23 -2.39
CA HIS A 36 9.62 -0.49 -3.82
C HIS A 36 8.28 -0.43 -4.57
N LEU A 37 7.21 -0.98 -4.01
CA LEU A 37 5.87 -0.91 -4.59
C LEU A 37 5.39 0.54 -4.75
N ARG A 38 5.64 1.40 -3.75
CA ARG A 38 5.35 2.83 -3.84
C ARG A 38 6.15 3.52 -4.93
N LEU A 39 7.45 3.25 -5.01
CA LEU A 39 8.28 3.81 -6.08
C LEU A 39 7.78 3.39 -7.46
N VAL A 40 7.34 2.14 -7.64
CA VAL A 40 6.76 1.68 -8.92
C VAL A 40 5.46 2.44 -9.22
N LEU A 41 4.54 2.53 -8.27
CA LEU A 41 3.26 3.22 -8.44
C LEU A 41 3.39 4.72 -8.70
N ASP A 42 4.39 5.38 -8.12
CA ASP A 42 4.66 6.80 -8.34
C ASP A 42 5.19 7.10 -9.77
N ASN A 43 5.64 6.07 -10.51
CA ASN A 43 6.25 6.23 -11.83
C ASN A 43 5.52 5.47 -12.95
N TYR A 44 4.59 4.57 -12.63
CA TYR A 44 3.82 3.83 -13.61
C TYR A 44 2.55 4.60 -13.98
N GLU A 45 2.24 4.63 -15.28
CA GLU A 45 0.91 5.02 -15.73
C GLU A 45 -0.12 3.96 -15.33
N VAL A 46 -1.41 4.34 -15.34
CA VAL A 46 -2.50 3.48 -14.89
C VAL A 46 -2.53 2.13 -15.63
N HIS A 47 -2.24 2.13 -16.93
CA HIS A 47 -2.19 0.91 -17.73
C HIS A 47 -1.06 -0.04 -17.27
N ASP A 48 0.14 0.48 -17.10
CA ASP A 48 1.30 -0.30 -16.67
C ASP A 48 1.16 -0.78 -15.22
N ALA A 49 0.60 0.07 -14.35
CA ALA A 49 0.25 -0.29 -12.98
C ALA A 49 -0.78 -1.43 -12.96
N LYS A 50 -1.82 -1.37 -13.80
CA LYS A 50 -2.82 -2.45 -13.89
C LYS A 50 -2.16 -3.77 -14.31
N LYS A 51 -1.37 -3.77 -15.37
CA LYS A 51 -0.66 -4.97 -15.84
C LYS A 51 0.26 -5.54 -14.75
N PHE A 52 1.07 -4.69 -14.12
CA PHE A 52 1.96 -5.09 -13.04
C PHE A 52 1.22 -5.69 -11.84
N PHE A 53 0.08 -5.10 -11.45
CA PHE A 53 -0.77 -5.63 -10.40
C PHE A 53 -1.36 -6.99 -10.77
N GLN A 54 -1.81 -7.16 -12.02
CA GLN A 54 -2.36 -8.43 -12.50
C GLN A 54 -1.31 -9.55 -12.53
N GLU A 55 -0.04 -9.24 -12.78
CA GLU A 55 1.06 -10.20 -12.76
C GLU A 55 1.53 -10.53 -11.33
N ASN A 56 1.40 -9.59 -10.39
CA ASN A 56 2.00 -9.69 -9.05
C ASN A 56 0.97 -9.65 -7.89
N TYR A 57 -0.31 -9.86 -8.18
CA TYR A 57 -1.43 -9.66 -7.24
C TYR A 57 -1.23 -10.34 -5.88
N SER A 58 -0.77 -11.60 -5.86
CA SER A 58 -0.50 -12.34 -4.62
C SER A 58 0.60 -11.70 -3.78
N HIS A 59 1.71 -11.29 -4.40
CA HIS A 59 2.82 -10.64 -3.73
C HIS A 59 2.41 -9.28 -3.16
N ILE A 60 1.67 -8.49 -3.94
CA ILE A 60 1.18 -7.17 -3.55
C ILE A 60 0.21 -7.27 -2.39
N TYR A 61 -0.73 -8.21 -2.43
CA TYR A 61 -1.69 -8.39 -1.33
C TYR A 61 -1.03 -8.86 -0.05
N TYR A 62 -0.03 -9.74 -0.14
CA TYR A 62 0.77 -10.13 1.03
C TYR A 62 1.48 -8.93 1.65
N ILE A 63 2.14 -8.09 0.84
CA ILE A 63 2.79 -6.86 1.32
C ILE A 63 1.77 -5.97 2.04
N PHE A 64 0.62 -5.73 1.42
CA PHE A 64 -0.45 -4.94 2.04
C PHE A 64 -0.91 -5.55 3.38
N TYR A 65 -1.26 -6.83 3.39
CA TYR A 65 -1.89 -7.48 4.53
C TYR A 65 -0.96 -7.56 5.74
N ASP A 66 0.31 -7.88 5.51
CA ASP A 66 1.32 -8.00 6.56
C ASP A 66 1.61 -6.62 7.20
N ASN A 67 1.89 -5.61 6.39
CA ASN A 67 2.11 -4.23 6.88
C ASN A 67 0.85 -3.68 7.58
N PHE A 68 -0.35 -3.99 7.07
CA PHE A 68 -1.61 -3.58 7.71
C PHE A 68 -1.77 -4.21 9.11
N GLY A 69 -1.41 -5.49 9.26
CA GLY A 69 -1.44 -6.15 10.56
C GLY A 69 -0.49 -5.50 11.58
N THR A 70 0.72 -5.18 11.15
CA THR A 70 1.74 -4.50 11.97
C THR A 70 1.26 -3.11 12.42
N VAL A 71 0.87 -2.24 11.48
CA VAL A 71 0.45 -0.88 11.83
C VAL A 71 -0.84 -0.88 12.69
N GLU A 72 -1.74 -1.84 12.46
CA GLU A 72 -2.94 -1.99 13.29
C GLU A 72 -2.60 -2.33 14.74
N ALA A 73 -1.62 -3.22 14.95
CA ALA A 73 -1.14 -3.57 16.29
C ALA A 73 -0.49 -2.37 16.98
N ASP A 74 0.38 -1.65 16.27
CA ASP A 74 1.09 -0.48 16.80
C ASP A 74 0.12 0.65 17.16
N LEU A 75 -0.89 0.91 16.33
CA LEU A 75 -1.93 1.92 16.61
C LEU A 75 -2.80 1.57 17.81
N LYS A 76 -3.09 0.28 18.04
CA LYS A 76 -3.83 -0.19 19.22
C LYS A 76 -3.03 0.00 20.51
N GLN A 77 -1.71 -0.16 20.45
CA GLN A 77 -0.84 0.03 21.61
C GLN A 77 -0.56 1.51 21.88
N ARG A 78 -0.09 2.26 20.86
CA ARG A 78 0.22 3.69 20.97
C ARG A 78 0.13 4.38 19.62
N ALA A 79 -0.90 5.21 19.44
CA ALA A 79 -1.01 6.06 18.26
C ALA A 79 -0.03 7.24 18.32
N ASN A 80 0.77 7.41 17.27
CA ASN A 80 1.59 8.59 17.04
C ASN A 80 1.43 9.07 15.57
N LYS A 81 2.05 10.21 15.22
CA LYS A 81 1.97 10.76 13.86
C LYS A 81 2.56 9.82 12.81
N ALA A 82 3.69 9.18 13.10
CA ALA A 82 4.37 8.28 12.17
C ALA A 82 3.51 7.04 11.82
N HIS A 83 2.86 6.42 12.81
CA HIS A 83 1.96 5.27 12.58
C HIS A 83 0.73 5.67 11.74
N ARG A 84 0.28 6.92 11.82
CA ARG A 84 -0.82 7.42 10.98
C ARG A 84 -0.36 7.61 9.53
N GLU A 85 0.81 8.19 9.31
CA GLU A 85 1.40 8.33 7.97
C GLU A 85 1.68 6.95 7.35
N GLU A 86 2.12 5.98 8.14
CA GLU A 86 2.29 4.59 7.69
C GLU A 86 0.96 3.92 7.35
N LEU A 87 -0.08 4.13 8.16
CA LEU A 87 -1.41 3.64 7.84
C LEU A 87 -1.93 4.24 6.53
N GLU A 88 -1.80 5.55 6.32
CA GLU A 88 -2.13 6.20 5.04
C GLU A 88 -1.32 5.59 3.88
N ALA A 89 -0.04 5.29 4.13
CA ALA A 89 0.81 4.67 3.15
C ALA A 89 0.27 3.29 2.72
N ILE A 90 -0.20 2.48 3.67
CA ILE A 90 -0.77 1.14 3.47
C ILE A 90 -2.17 1.21 2.85
N LEU A 91 -3.02 2.15 3.28
CA LEU A 91 -4.38 2.32 2.78
C LEU A 91 -4.42 2.70 1.30
N PHE A 92 -3.49 3.51 0.84
CA PHE A 92 -3.33 3.76 -0.59
C PHE A 92 -3.06 2.48 -1.39
N ILE A 93 -2.24 1.54 -0.88
CA ILE A 93 -2.01 0.27 -1.56
C ILE A 93 -3.32 -0.53 -1.61
N PHE A 94 -4.09 -0.53 -0.53
CA PHE A 94 -5.41 -1.17 -0.49
C PHE A 94 -6.37 -0.57 -1.54
N GLU A 95 -6.42 0.76 -1.64
CA GLU A 95 -7.16 1.47 -2.68
C GLU A 95 -6.72 1.02 -4.09
N LYS A 96 -5.41 0.94 -4.35
CA LYS A 96 -4.90 0.48 -5.65
C LYS A 96 -5.20 -1.00 -5.93
N ILE A 97 -5.23 -1.87 -4.91
CA ILE A 97 -5.69 -3.26 -5.07
C ILE A 97 -7.15 -3.26 -5.53
N LEU A 98 -8.02 -2.50 -4.88
CA LEU A 98 -9.45 -2.45 -5.24
C LEU A 98 -9.67 -1.82 -6.63
N PHE A 99 -8.90 -0.80 -6.98
CA PHE A 99 -9.04 -0.06 -8.24
C PHE A 99 -8.42 -0.79 -9.44
N LEU A 100 -7.24 -1.40 -9.29
CA LEU A 100 -6.49 -2.04 -10.40
C LEU A 100 -6.81 -3.52 -10.57
N LEU A 101 -7.38 -4.19 -9.56
CA LEU A 101 -7.74 -5.62 -9.61
C LEU A 101 -9.24 -5.89 -9.41
N PRO A 102 -10.18 -5.11 -10.01
CA PRO A 102 -11.60 -5.31 -9.78
C PRO A 102 -12.07 -6.69 -10.24
N GLU A 103 -11.51 -7.23 -11.33
CA GLU A 103 -11.90 -8.53 -11.89
C GLU A 103 -11.45 -9.69 -10.98
N VAL A 104 -10.29 -9.56 -10.33
CA VAL A 104 -9.76 -10.58 -9.41
C VAL A 104 -10.58 -10.59 -8.11
N VAL A 105 -10.87 -9.41 -7.56
CA VAL A 105 -11.74 -9.26 -6.39
C VAL A 105 -13.16 -9.76 -6.69
N HIS A 106 -13.68 -9.48 -7.89
CA HIS A 106 -15.00 -9.97 -8.33
C HIS A 106 -15.08 -11.50 -8.36
N LYS A 107 -13.99 -12.18 -8.74
CA LYS A 107 -13.85 -13.65 -8.67
C LYS A 107 -13.70 -14.19 -7.24
N ARG A 108 -14.00 -13.38 -6.22
CA ARG A 108 -13.91 -13.70 -4.78
C ARG A 108 -12.51 -14.06 -4.29
N TRP A 109 -11.46 -13.69 -5.02
CA TRP A 109 -10.10 -13.85 -4.52
C TRP A 109 -9.90 -13.00 -3.26
N MET A 110 -9.34 -13.62 -2.20
CA MET A 110 -9.17 -13.01 -0.88
C MET A 110 -10.43 -12.36 -0.29
N PHE A 111 -11.64 -12.72 -0.75
CA PHE A 111 -12.89 -12.05 -0.40
C PHE A 111 -13.12 -11.90 1.11
N HIS A 112 -12.94 -12.98 1.87
CA HIS A 112 -13.08 -12.95 3.32
C HIS A 112 -12.06 -12.02 3.99
N SER A 113 -10.82 -12.04 3.51
CA SER A 113 -9.74 -11.24 4.08
C SER A 113 -9.95 -9.75 3.80
N ILE A 114 -10.29 -9.39 2.56
CA ILE A 114 -10.69 -8.03 2.16
C ILE A 114 -11.90 -7.57 2.98
N GLY A 115 -12.94 -8.41 3.12
CA GLY A 115 -14.11 -8.10 3.94
C GLY A 115 -13.77 -7.84 5.40
N ARG A 116 -12.83 -8.61 6.00
CA ARG A 116 -12.35 -8.35 7.36
C ARG A 116 -11.60 -7.02 7.49
N VAL A 117 -10.74 -6.69 6.53
CA VAL A 117 -10.04 -5.38 6.50
C VAL A 117 -11.06 -4.24 6.45
N ILE A 118 -12.03 -4.30 5.54
CA ILE A 118 -13.07 -3.26 5.41
C ILE A 118 -13.86 -3.13 6.72
N LYS A 119 -14.29 -4.26 7.32
CA LYS A 119 -14.99 -4.25 8.62
C LYS A 119 -14.16 -3.60 9.72
N LYS A 120 -12.85 -3.89 9.78
CA LYS A 120 -11.94 -3.25 10.73
C LYS A 120 -11.86 -1.75 10.50
N LEU A 121 -11.66 -1.30 9.26
CA LEU A 121 -11.55 0.13 8.93
C LEU A 121 -12.82 0.91 9.26
N LEU A 122 -13.99 0.32 9.02
CA LEU A 122 -15.30 0.93 9.27
C LEU A 122 -15.79 0.78 10.72
N HIS A 123 -14.99 0.17 11.61
CA HIS A 123 -15.42 -0.07 12.99
C HIS A 123 -15.67 1.28 13.72
N PRO A 124 -16.83 1.46 14.40
CA PRO A 124 -17.18 2.73 15.06
C PRO A 124 -16.13 3.24 16.07
N GLY A 125 -15.40 2.32 16.72
CA GLY A 125 -14.29 2.64 17.62
C GLY A 125 -13.12 3.39 16.95
N ASN A 126 -12.95 3.26 15.63
CA ASN A 126 -11.92 3.99 14.88
C ASN A 126 -12.34 5.43 14.53
N SER A 127 -13.65 5.72 14.53
CA SER A 127 -14.19 7.07 14.25
C SER A 127 -14.06 8.03 15.45
N MET A 128 -14.00 7.51 16.67
CA MET A 128 -14.05 8.31 17.90
C MET A 128 -12.77 9.12 18.17
N GLN A 129 -11.62 8.70 17.63
CA GLN A 129 -10.36 9.46 17.75
C GLN A 129 -10.21 10.58 16.70
N LEU A 130 -10.99 10.54 15.61
CA LEU A 130 -11.01 11.58 14.56
C LEU A 130 -11.97 12.75 14.87
N ARG A 131 -12.91 12.57 15.81
CA ARG A 131 -13.90 13.60 16.21
C ARG A 131 -13.43 14.59 17.27
N ARG A 132 -12.17 14.48 17.74
CA ARG A 132 -11.59 15.38 18.76
C ARG A 132 -10.56 16.36 18.20
N GLN A 133 -10.58 16.61 16.89
CA GLN A 133 -9.88 17.75 16.28
C GLN A 133 -10.86 18.89 16.07
#